data_AF-C4GAU2-F1
#
_entry.id   AF-C4GAU2-F1
#
_cell.length_a   1.000
_cell.length_b   1.000
_cell.length_c   1.000
_cell.angle_alpha   90.00
_cell.angle_beta   90.00
_cell.angle_gamma   90.00
#
_symmetry.space_group_name_H-M   'P 1'
#
loop_
_entity.id
_entity.type
_entity.pdbx_description
1 polymer ?
#
loop_
_entity_poly.entity_id
_entity_poly.type
_entity_poly.pdbx_seq_one_letter_code
_entity_poly.pdbx_strand_id
1 'polypeptide(L)' 'MPKLKPSETDIENRRTKSIIRKYQEREGLSDPELAKRLGIGGSTLYRRMRDPSFMTLREIRILSKGLDDHDRLELIGGAK' A
#
# COMPACT_ATOMS: atom_id res chain seq x y z
N MET A 1 23.42 4.92 19.16
CA MET A 1 21.98 5.17 19.30
C MET A 1 21.26 3.84 19.45
N PRO A 2 20.46 3.61 20.49
CA PRO A 2 19.63 2.41 20.58
C PRO A 2 18.66 2.36 19.40
N LYS A 3 18.52 1.21 18.75
CA LYS A 3 17.51 1.03 17.69
C LYS A 3 16.14 0.96 18.36
N LEU A 4 15.32 2.00 18.21
CA LEU A 4 13.92 1.96 18.65
C LEU A 4 13.22 0.79 17.98
N LYS A 5 12.52 -0.03 18.76
CA LYS A 5 11.63 -1.06 18.21
C LYS A 5 10.56 -0.34 17.37
N PRO A 6 10.31 -0.78 16.13
CA PRO A 6 9.23 -0.20 15.33
C PRO A 6 7.89 -0.39 16.06
N SER A 7 7.01 0.60 15.97
CA SER A 7 5.64 0.47 16.44
C SER A 7 4.86 -0.55 15.58
N GLU A 8 3.74 -1.07 16.10
CA GLU A 8 2.84 -1.93 15.31
C GLU A 8 2.37 -1.21 14.04
N THR A 9 2.04 0.07 14.15
CA THR A 9 1.67 0.92 13.02
C THR A 9 2.79 1.04 11.98
N ASP A 10 4.06 1.12 12.40
CA ASP A 10 5.19 1.13 11.45
C ASP A 10 5.30 -0.19 10.70
N ILE A 11 5.03 -1.32 11.36
CA ILE A 11 5.05 -2.65 10.77
C ILE A 11 3.92 -2.78 9.74
N GLU A 12 2.70 -2.38 10.10
CA GLU A 12 1.54 -2.37 9.20
C GLU A 12 1.75 -1.46 7.98
N ASN A 13 2.29 -0.26 8.20
CA ASN A 13 2.60 0.67 7.12
C ASN A 13 3.67 0.11 6.17
N ARG A 14 4.69 -0.58 6.68
CA ARG A 14 5.71 -1.24 5.85
C ARG A 14 5.10 -2.38 5.03
N ARG A 15 4.24 -3.19 5.64
CA ARG A 15 3.53 -4.29 4.98
C ARG A 15 2.60 -3.79 3.87
N THR A 16 1.82 -2.76 4.15
CA THR A 16 0.95 -2.13 3.15
C THR A 16 1.75 -1.63 1.95
N LYS A 17 2.90 -0.96 2.18
CA LYS A 17 3.79 -0.53 1.10
C LYS A 17 4.35 -1.69 0.29
N SER A 18 4.78 -2.78 0.94
CA SER A 18 5.32 -3.94 0.22
C SER A 18 4.27 -4.60 -0.67
N ILE A 19 3.03 -4.71 -0.19
CA ILE A 19 1.90 -5.22 -0.99
C ILE A 19 1.66 -4.35 -2.22
N ILE A 20 1.61 -3.02 -2.05
CA ILE A 20 1.41 -2.09 -3.17
C ILE A 20 2.57 -2.18 -4.18
N ARG A 21 3.82 -2.28 -3.71
CA ARG A 21 5.00 -2.41 -4.58
C ARG A 21 5.01 -3.73 -5.34
N LYS A 22 4.72 -4.86 -4.66
CA LYS A 22 4.55 -6.17 -5.30
C LYS A 22 3.47 -6.12 -6.38
N TYR A 23 2.35 -5.47 -6.10
CA TYR A 23 1.28 -5.27 -7.09
C TYR A 23 1.75 -4.45 -8.30
N GLN A 24 2.45 -3.33 -8.08
CA GLN A 24 3.04 -2.55 -9.17
C GLN A 24 3.98 -3.38 -10.03
N GLU A 25 4.87 -4.16 -9.42
CA GLU A 25 5.83 -5.01 -10.14
C GLU A 25 5.13 -6.08 -10.98
N ARG A 26 4.13 -6.77 -10.41
CA ARG A 26 3.39 -7.83 -11.13
C ARG A 26 2.60 -7.30 -12.31
N GLU A 27 2.06 -6.09 -12.19
CA GLU A 27 1.27 -5.44 -13.24
C GLU A 27 2.11 -4.58 -14.19
N GLY A 28 3.42 -4.44 -13.94
CA GLY A 28 4.30 -3.57 -14.72
C GLY A 28 3.96 -2.08 -14.61
N LEU A 29 3.42 -1.62 -13.47
CA LEU A 29 2.96 -0.25 -13.27
C LEU A 29 4.04 0.67 -12.72
N SER A 30 4.29 1.76 -13.41
CA SER A 30 5.00 2.93 -12.87
C SER A 30 4.16 3.70 -11.83
N ASP A 31 4.79 4.57 -11.04
CA ASP A 31 4.09 5.41 -10.06
C ASP A 31 3.01 6.32 -10.71
N PRO A 32 3.25 6.99 -11.86
CA PRO A 32 2.20 7.74 -12.56
C PRO A 32 1.01 6.88 -12.99
N GLU A 33 1.25 5.64 -13.44
CA GLU A 33 0.19 4.72 -13.86
C GLU A 33 -0.62 4.22 -12.66
N LEU A 34 0.03 3.91 -11.55
CA LEU A 34 -0.67 3.58 -10.31
C LEU A 34 -1.53 4.76 -9.84
N ALA A 35 -0.99 5.98 -9.85
CA ALA A 35 -1.75 7.18 -9.48
C ALA A 35 -2.99 7.37 -10.37
N LYS A 36 -2.83 7.21 -11.69
CA LYS A 36 -3.94 7.24 -12.65
C LYS A 36 -4.98 6.15 -12.36
N ARG A 37 -4.54 4.91 -12.07
CA ARG A 37 -5.43 3.78 -11.74
C ARG A 37 -6.23 4.03 -10.47
N LEU A 38 -5.61 4.67 -9.48
CA LEU A 38 -6.27 5.10 -8.24
C LEU A 38 -7.12 6.36 -8.42
N GLY A 39 -7.01 7.08 -9.54
CA GLY A 39 -7.69 8.34 -9.79
C GLY A 39 -7.23 9.46 -8.85
N ILE A 40 -5.94 9.47 -8.52
CA ILE A 40 -5.31 10.48 -7.66
C ILE A 40 -4.11 11.13 -8.37
N GLY A 41 -3.68 12.30 -7.90
CA GLY A 41 -2.45 12.94 -8.40
C GLY A 41 -1.18 12.25 -7.88
N GLY A 42 -0.07 12.37 -8.62
CA GLY A 42 1.22 11.75 -8.24
C GLY A 42 1.75 12.22 -6.87
N SER A 43 1.58 13.49 -6.52
CA SER A 43 1.93 14.02 -5.20
C SER A 43 1.08 13.40 -4.07
N THR A 44 -0.18 13.08 -4.36
CA THR A 44 -1.06 12.37 -3.42
C THR A 44 -0.60 10.93 -3.26
N LEU A 45 -0.29 10.23 -4.36
CA LEU A 45 0.30 8.89 -4.30
C LEU A 45 1.58 8.88 -3.45
N TYR A 46 2.50 9.81 -3.67
CA TYR A 46 3.71 9.93 -2.88
C TYR A 46 3.40 10.06 -1.38
N ARG A 47 2.42 10.89 -1.00
CA ARG A 47 1.98 11.02 0.39
C ARG A 47 1.39 9.72 0.94
N ARG A 48 0.56 8.99 0.17
CA ARG A 48 0.04 7.67 0.55
C ARG A 48 1.14 6.63 0.71
N MET A 49 2.15 6.64 -0.15
CA MET A 49 3.29 5.72 -0.06
C MET A 49 4.23 6.07 1.09
N ARG A 50 4.26 7.34 1.53
CA ARG A 50 4.96 7.74 2.76
C ARG A 50 4.22 7.27 4.00
N ASP A 51 2.90 7.43 4.02
CA ASP A 51 2.03 7.03 5.13
C ASP A 51 0.71 6.43 4.60
N PRO A 52 0.64 5.09 4.51
CA PRO A 52 -0.53 4.38 3.99
C PRO A 52 -1.78 4.52 4.84
N SER A 53 -1.66 4.94 6.11
CA SER A 53 -2.83 5.18 6.98
C SER A 53 -3.79 6.24 6.41
N PHE A 54 -3.28 7.14 5.57
CA PHE A 54 -4.12 8.13 4.89
C PHE A 54 -4.81 7.60 3.62
N MET A 55 -4.57 6.35 3.21
CA MET A 55 -5.26 5.79 2.05
C MET A 55 -6.75 5.75 2.27
N THR A 56 -7.50 6.15 1.26
CA THR A 56 -8.96 6.15 1.35
C THR A 56 -9.52 4.75 1.09
N LEU A 57 -10.71 4.47 1.60
CA LEU A 57 -11.42 3.22 1.32
C LEU A 57 -11.58 2.96 -0.18
N ARG A 58 -11.75 4.02 -0.99
CA ARG A 58 -11.81 3.91 -2.46
C ARG A 58 -10.49 3.43 -3.04
N GLU A 59 -9.36 4.01 -2.62
CA GLU A 59 -8.03 3.62 -3.06
C GLU A 59 -7.75 2.15 -2.70
N ILE A 60 -8.05 1.75 -1.46
CA ILE A 60 -7.90 0.36 -1.00
C ILE A 60 -8.77 -0.60 -1.82
N ARG A 61 -10.06 -0.28 -2.04
CA ARG A 61 -10.95 -1.13 -2.87
C ARG A 61 -10.44 -1.30 -4.30
N ILE A 62 -9.83 -0.27 -4.88
CA ILE A 62 -9.25 -0.37 -6.23
C ILE A 62 -8.02 -1.27 -6.20
N LEU A 63 -7.12 -1.10 -5.23
CA LEU A 63 -5.94 -1.96 -5.06
C LEU A 63 -6.35 -3.41 -4.87
N SER A 64 -7.27 -3.69 -3.94
CA SER A 64 -7.70 -5.05 -3.59
C SER A 64 -8.21 -5.84 -4.79
N LYS A 65 -8.78 -5.21 -5.82
CA LYS A 65 -9.22 -5.92 -7.04
C LYS A 65 -8.07 -6.60 -7.77
N GLY A 66 -6.87 -6.00 -7.76
CA GLY A 66 -5.68 -6.54 -8.42
C GLY A 66 -4.75 -7.35 -7.51
N LEU A 67 -5.04 -7.42 -6.21
CA LEU A 67 -4.28 -8.24 -5.27
C LEU A 67 -4.72 -9.71 -5.31
N ASP A 68 -3.79 -10.62 -5.00
CA ASP A 68 -4.11 -12.01 -4.69
C ASP A 68 -4.77 -12.14 -3.31
N ASP A 69 -5.35 -13.31 -3.01
CA ASP A 69 -6.12 -13.50 -1.77
C ASP A 69 -5.25 -13.34 -0.51
N HIS A 70 -3.99 -13.75 -0.59
CA HIS A 70 -3.03 -13.56 0.50
C HIS A 70 -2.78 -12.07 0.76
N ASP A 71 -2.44 -11.30 -0.26
CA ASP A 71 -2.17 -9.88 -0.14
C ASP A 71 -3.40 -9.08 0.29
N ARG A 72 -4.62 -9.50 -0.12
CA ARG A 72 -5.87 -8.92 0.36
C ARG A 72 -6.04 -9.10 1.86
N LEU A 73 -5.80 -10.31 2.38
CA LEU A 73 -5.90 -10.63 3.80
C LEU A 73 -4.86 -9.85 4.61
N GLU A 74 -3.62 -9.81 4.12
CA GLU A 74 -2.53 -9.06 4.75
C GLU A 74 -2.79 -7.55 4.79
N LEU A 75 -3.43 -6.99 3.77
CA LEU A 75 -3.77 -5.57 3.70
C LEU A 75 -4.83 -5.15 4.73
N ILE A 76 -5.76 -6.05 5.08
CA ILE A 76 -6.87 -5.77 6.01
C ILE A 76 -6.58 -6.24 7.46
N GLY A 77 -5.39 -6.77 7.73
CA GLY A 77 -4.94 -7.13 9.09
C GLY A 77 -5.05 -8.62 9.45
N GLY A 78 -5.09 -9.52 8.46
CA GLY A 78 -5.41 -10.92 8.68
C GLY A 78 -4.32 -11.91 8.27
N ALA A 79 -3.14 -11.86 8.86
CA ALA A 79 -2.33 -13.07 9.02
C ALA A 79 -1.92 -13.18 10.49
N LYS A 80 -2.60 -14.09 11.19
CA LYS A 80 -2.10 -14.71 12.42
C LYS A 80 -1.24 -15.90 12.04
#